data_AF-A0A1E4HWA0-F1
#
_entry.id   AF-A0A1E4HWA0-F1
#
_cell.length_a   1.000
_cell.length_b   1.000
_cell.length_c   1.000
_cell.angle_alpha   90.00
_cell.angle_beta   90.00
_cell.angle_gamma   90.00
#
_symmetry.space_group_name_H-M   'P 1'
#
loop_
_entity.id
_entity.type
_entity.pdbx_description
1 polymer ?
#
loop_
_entity_poly.entity_id
_entity_poly.type
_entity_poly.pdbx_seq_one_letter_code
_entity_poly.pdbx_strand_id
1 'polypeptide(L)'
;MDTAWTADSQSVTVSYDVGDAMPNGPLSVHLYRSADDRLDASDEPIGSSPVPATPGHHDVTIPVTGGLPPNPGHPYVLASAEAPDIRPGGADATASFRTYTLGVVTHGGIQDKNWKNGPAWELVMAKSLLAEGYDAVIPFNWVDKSTTPGAAAEQGRRLSRLILRAASRFPADAPVDLHLIGHSEGAVVNSVAARLLEHSLPANLAAGYVVMTMLDPHAANADVPGQQYSVAGGPLGRIAKGVIDAYQSRADDPPVTVPAMVDDAQVFYQHTPVSRRNPGGRLYNLWGQVPVRGTAHYFNLTLNGVTHSGKTGVYSWYQRNIVPLLGDGESRVLQSVLTGTVAATATGVVTTHTPAYSGRAYPGSTVRVYVGPVSKPSVLALVGRTAADAAGNWTLTTRALADSRYRVVATAMPPRMPASQRLAMVPTTPLGVLIVSATPRIGVDGGGPWSNRSGLLGAGSAFVS
;
A
#
# COMPACT_ATOMS: atom_id res chain seq x y z
N MET A 1 22.31 -29.46 10.66
CA MET A 1 20.91 -29.04 10.47
C MET A 1 20.27 -30.05 9.56
N ASP A 2 19.13 -30.60 9.95
CA ASP A 2 18.55 -31.74 9.25
C ASP A 2 17.43 -31.27 8.33
N THR A 3 16.46 -30.53 8.88
CA THR A 3 15.33 -29.96 8.14
C THR A 3 14.87 -28.63 8.72
N ALA A 4 14.23 -27.81 7.87
CA ALA A 4 13.51 -26.61 8.28
C ALA A 4 12.15 -26.58 7.56
N TRP A 5 11.10 -26.18 8.27
CA TRP A 5 9.74 -26.07 7.71
C TRP A 5 8.92 -25.08 8.53
N THR A 6 7.69 -24.84 8.10
CA THR A 6 6.71 -24.15 8.93
C THR A 6 5.32 -24.77 8.83
N ALA A 7 4.56 -24.67 9.91
CA ALA A 7 3.14 -25.01 9.98
C ALA A 7 2.23 -23.76 9.97
N ASP A 8 2.82 -22.57 10.10
CA ASP A 8 2.12 -21.28 10.11
C ASP A 8 2.95 -20.15 9.47
N SER A 9 2.33 -18.99 9.29
CA SER A 9 2.98 -17.82 8.71
C SER A 9 3.91 -17.08 9.68
N GLN A 10 4.02 -17.50 10.95
CA GLN A 10 4.59 -16.71 12.05
C GLN A 10 5.83 -17.34 12.69
N SER A 11 6.23 -18.54 12.28
CA SER A 11 7.34 -19.27 12.88
C SER A 11 8.08 -20.13 11.87
N VAL A 12 9.25 -20.64 12.28
CA VAL A 12 10.02 -21.65 11.55
C VAL A 12 10.39 -22.74 12.53
N THR A 13 10.10 -23.99 12.19
CA THR A 13 10.59 -25.15 12.95
C THR A 13 11.84 -25.70 12.30
N VAL A 14 12.85 -25.96 13.12
CA VAL A 14 14.15 -26.47 12.70
C VAL A 14 14.44 -27.74 13.48
N SER A 15 14.84 -28.78 12.75
CA SER A 15 15.29 -30.05 13.29
C SER A 15 16.79 -30.17 13.12
N TYR A 16 17.50 -30.54 14.18
CA TYR A 16 18.96 -30.61 14.18
C TYR A 16 19.52 -31.57 15.23
N ASP A 17 20.65 -32.18 14.89
CA ASP A 17 21.45 -32.98 15.82
C ASP A 17 22.62 -32.20 16.45
N VAL A 18 22.84 -32.45 17.73
CA VAL A 18 23.99 -31.97 18.50
C VAL A 18 24.88 -33.16 18.88
N GLY A 19 26.15 -33.12 18.46
CA GLY A 19 27.13 -34.16 18.79
C GLY A 19 27.68 -34.07 20.22
N ASP A 20 28.36 -35.11 20.68
CA ASP A 20 28.89 -35.24 22.04
C ASP A 20 30.03 -34.25 22.38
N ALA A 21 30.69 -33.68 21.36
CA ALA A 21 31.76 -32.71 21.51
C ALA A 21 31.26 -31.30 21.18
N MET A 22 30.48 -30.70 22.06
CA MET A 22 30.00 -29.33 21.85
C MET A 22 31.08 -28.27 22.17
N PRO A 23 31.10 -27.14 21.44
CA PRO A 23 31.86 -25.96 21.82
C PRO A 23 31.40 -25.46 23.20
N ASN A 24 32.32 -24.97 24.02
CA ASN A 24 31.97 -24.22 25.23
C ASN A 24 31.24 -22.92 24.81
N GLY A 25 29.90 -22.91 24.79
CA GLY A 25 29.11 -21.72 24.50
C GLY A 25 27.65 -21.96 24.15
N PRO A 26 26.80 -20.92 24.13
CA PRO A 26 25.41 -21.01 23.71
C PRO A 26 25.29 -21.27 22.20
N LEU A 27 24.46 -22.24 21.79
CA LEU A 27 24.08 -22.47 20.39
C LEU A 27 22.92 -21.54 20.02
N SER A 28 22.97 -20.94 18.83
CA SER A 28 21.88 -20.14 18.29
C SER A 28 21.59 -20.54 16.86
N VAL A 29 20.32 -20.42 16.48
CA VAL A 29 19.86 -20.57 15.10
C VAL A 29 19.50 -19.19 14.57
N HIS A 30 20.00 -18.88 13.38
CA HIS A 30 19.70 -17.68 12.63
C HIS A 30 18.81 -18.02 11.45
N LEU A 31 17.80 -17.18 11.22
CA LEU A 31 16.84 -17.32 10.13
C LEU A 31 17.04 -16.22 9.10
N TYR A 32 16.96 -16.59 7.81
CA TYR A 32 17.15 -15.66 6.70
C TYR A 32 16.09 -15.85 5.61
N ARG A 33 15.79 -14.78 4.88
CA ARG A 33 15.17 -14.84 3.55
C ARG A 33 16.28 -14.87 2.50
N SER A 34 16.18 -15.80 1.55
CA SER A 34 17.18 -16.00 0.51
C SER A 34 16.57 -16.15 -0.89
N ALA A 35 17.34 -15.75 -1.90
CA ALA A 35 17.01 -15.94 -3.30
C ALA A 35 17.12 -17.42 -3.74
N ASP A 36 17.93 -18.22 -3.05
CA ASP A 36 18.13 -19.64 -3.32
C ASP A 36 18.25 -20.48 -2.03
N ASP A 37 18.61 -21.76 -2.15
CA ASP A 37 18.68 -22.71 -1.04
C ASP A 37 20.02 -22.68 -0.28
N ARG A 38 20.87 -21.68 -0.53
CA ARG A 38 22.23 -21.60 0.02
C ARG A 38 22.43 -20.31 0.79
N LEU A 39 23.07 -20.42 1.94
CA LEU A 39 23.42 -19.25 2.75
C LEU A 39 24.55 -18.46 2.09
N ASP A 40 24.33 -17.17 1.84
CA ASP A 40 25.34 -16.23 1.42
C ASP A 40 25.14 -14.80 1.98
N ALA A 41 26.10 -13.92 1.71
CA ALA A 41 26.11 -12.57 2.27
C ALA A 41 25.00 -11.64 1.74
N SER A 42 24.23 -12.07 0.73
CA SER A 42 23.10 -11.31 0.19
C SER A 42 21.77 -11.62 0.91
N ASP A 43 21.75 -12.63 1.77
CA ASP A 43 20.56 -13.06 2.49
C ASP A 43 20.11 -12.06 3.56
N GLU A 44 18.79 -11.90 3.67
CA GLU A 44 18.18 -10.93 4.59
C GLU A 44 17.86 -11.60 5.94
N PRO A 45 18.51 -11.21 7.06
CA PRO A 45 18.22 -11.82 8.36
C PRO A 45 16.81 -11.45 8.83
N ILE A 46 16.04 -12.46 9.24
CA ILE A 46 14.65 -12.31 9.71
C ILE A 46 14.45 -12.68 11.17
N GLY A 47 15.45 -13.29 11.82
CA GLY A 47 15.41 -13.57 13.24
C GLY A 47 16.56 -14.44 13.71
N SER A 48 16.69 -14.58 15.02
CA SER A 48 17.55 -15.59 15.63
C SER A 48 17.01 -15.98 17.01
N SER A 49 17.34 -17.19 17.45
CA SER A 49 17.00 -17.66 18.79
C SER A 49 18.11 -18.51 19.36
N PRO A 50 18.41 -18.43 20.68
CA PRO A 50 19.17 -19.47 21.34
C PRO A 50 18.39 -20.78 21.27
N VAL A 51 19.10 -21.90 21.16
CA VAL A 51 18.51 -23.24 21.06
C VAL A 51 19.26 -24.23 21.97
N PRO A 52 18.63 -25.37 22.35
CA PRO A 52 19.29 -26.43 23.10
C PRO A 52 20.63 -26.85 22.50
N ALA A 53 21.63 -26.94 23.37
CA ALA A 53 23.01 -27.29 23.05
C ALA A 53 23.43 -28.65 23.65
N THR A 54 22.48 -29.42 24.21
CA THR A 54 22.76 -30.74 24.79
C THR A 54 22.86 -31.80 23.69
N PRO A 55 23.76 -32.79 23.80
CA PRO A 55 23.87 -33.86 22.81
C PRO A 55 22.53 -34.57 22.56
N GLY A 56 22.27 -34.90 21.29
CA GLY A 56 21.04 -35.53 20.83
C GLY A 56 20.28 -34.70 19.79
N HIS A 57 19.12 -35.22 19.41
CA HIS A 57 18.22 -34.66 18.40
C HIS A 57 17.26 -33.62 19.01
N HIS A 58 17.04 -32.51 18.33
CA HIS A 58 16.18 -31.43 18.77
C HIS A 58 15.29 -30.91 17.66
N ASP A 59 14.04 -30.60 18.02
CA ASP A 59 13.10 -29.82 17.22
C ASP A 59 12.79 -28.52 17.97
N VAL A 60 12.99 -27.38 17.31
CA VAL A 60 12.73 -26.06 17.90
C VAL A 60 11.92 -25.20 16.94
N THR A 61 10.81 -24.67 17.43
CA THR A 61 10.02 -23.66 16.72
C THR A 61 10.46 -22.27 17.15
N ILE A 62 10.94 -21.50 16.18
CA ILE A 62 11.47 -20.16 16.35
C ILE A 62 10.42 -19.16 15.84
N PRO A 63 9.90 -18.25 16.67
CA PRO A 63 8.96 -17.23 16.22
C PRO A 63 9.66 -16.20 15.33
N VAL A 64 8.98 -15.77 14.27
CA VAL A 64 9.42 -14.72 13.35
C VAL A 64 8.58 -13.48 13.59
N THR A 65 9.21 -12.39 14.03
CA THR A 65 8.49 -11.15 14.32
C THR A 65 7.90 -10.55 13.04
N GLY A 66 6.58 -10.40 12.98
CA GLY A 66 5.87 -9.94 11.78
C GLY A 66 5.62 -11.04 10.74
N GLY A 67 6.02 -12.29 11.05
CA GLY A 67 5.83 -13.46 10.22
C GLY A 67 6.68 -13.49 8.95
N LEU A 68 6.23 -14.31 8.00
CA LEU A 68 6.88 -14.62 6.74
C LEU A 68 6.08 -14.03 5.56
N PRO A 69 5.96 -12.69 5.42
CA PRO A 69 5.18 -12.10 4.33
C PRO A 69 5.69 -12.53 2.95
N PRO A 70 4.84 -12.52 1.90
CA PRO A 70 5.24 -12.89 0.55
C PRO A 70 6.47 -12.09 0.11
N ASN A 71 7.52 -12.77 -0.33
CA ASN A 71 8.76 -12.18 -0.85
C ASN A 71 9.25 -13.00 -2.06
N PRO A 72 8.64 -12.82 -3.24
CA PRO A 72 8.93 -13.66 -4.40
C PRO A 72 10.37 -13.56 -4.92
N GLY A 73 11.08 -12.47 -4.61
CA GLY A 73 12.50 -12.30 -4.91
C GLY A 73 13.42 -13.05 -3.95
N HIS A 74 12.93 -13.43 -2.76
CA HIS A 74 13.63 -14.28 -1.79
C HIS A 74 12.70 -15.42 -1.31
N PRO A 75 12.40 -16.39 -2.19
CA PRO A 75 11.38 -17.40 -1.92
C PRO A 75 11.84 -18.47 -0.93
N TYR A 76 13.11 -18.49 -0.53
CA TYR A 76 13.63 -19.44 0.44
C TYR A 76 13.70 -18.84 1.84
N VAL A 77 13.44 -19.68 2.82
CA VAL A 77 13.74 -19.42 4.23
C VAL A 77 14.84 -20.38 4.63
N LEU A 78 15.96 -19.82 5.10
CA LEU A 78 17.12 -20.57 5.55
C LEU A 78 17.18 -20.55 7.08
N ALA A 79 17.56 -21.66 7.68
CA ALA A 79 17.94 -21.78 9.08
C ALA A 79 19.38 -22.25 9.18
N SER A 80 20.23 -21.49 9.88
CA SER A 80 21.65 -21.80 10.02
C SER A 80 22.13 -21.67 11.47
N ALA A 81 23.06 -22.54 11.88
CA ALA A 81 23.80 -22.38 13.12
C ALA A 81 24.94 -21.34 13.01
N GLU A 82 25.25 -20.86 11.80
CA GLU A 82 26.32 -19.90 11.53
C GLU A 82 25.76 -18.48 11.34
N ALA A 83 26.48 -17.48 11.86
CA ALA A 83 26.25 -16.09 11.49
C ALA A 83 26.85 -15.84 10.09
N PRO A 84 26.27 -14.94 9.26
CA PRO A 84 26.62 -14.83 7.83
C PRO A 84 28.05 -14.32 7.59
N ASP A 85 28.69 -13.78 8.63
CA ASP A 85 30.07 -13.29 8.63
C ASP A 85 31.10 -14.41 8.90
N ILE A 86 30.62 -15.60 9.29
CA ILE A 86 31.44 -16.78 9.58
C ILE A 86 31.62 -17.54 8.26
N ARG A 87 32.87 -17.84 7.93
CA ARG A 87 33.25 -18.60 6.71
C ARG A 87 32.38 -19.85 6.59
N PRO A 88 31.99 -20.26 5.37
CA PRO A 88 31.13 -21.41 5.17
C PRO A 88 31.75 -22.64 5.85
N GLY A 89 31.16 -23.05 6.98
CA GLY A 89 31.18 -24.45 7.36
C GLY A 89 30.48 -25.26 6.28
N GLY A 90 30.75 -26.55 6.23
CA GLY A 90 30.18 -27.44 5.20
C GLY A 90 28.65 -27.31 5.12
N ALA A 91 28.08 -27.77 4.00
CA ALA A 91 26.63 -27.75 3.72
C ALA A 91 25.75 -28.30 4.87
N ASP A 92 26.33 -29.04 5.81
CA ASP A 92 25.71 -29.67 6.98
C ASP A 92 25.17 -28.68 8.05
N ALA A 93 25.49 -27.38 7.96
CA ALA A 93 25.09 -26.37 8.95
C ALA A 93 23.81 -25.57 8.61
N THR A 94 23.20 -25.79 7.44
CA THR A 94 22.03 -25.03 6.97
C THR A 94 20.91 -25.95 6.51
N ALA A 95 19.67 -25.64 6.88
CA ALA A 95 18.47 -26.26 6.33
C ALA A 95 17.55 -25.18 5.76
N SER A 96 16.69 -25.55 4.80
CA SER A 96 15.83 -24.58 4.11
C SER A 96 14.50 -25.16 3.67
N PHE A 97 13.54 -24.27 3.45
CA PHE A 97 12.32 -24.55 2.71
C PHE A 97 11.98 -23.38 1.79
N ARG A 98 11.18 -23.64 0.76
CA ARG A 98 10.71 -22.64 -0.20
C ARG A 98 9.25 -22.29 0.04
N THR A 99 8.90 -21.01 0.03
CA THR A 99 7.52 -20.53 -0.05
C THR A 99 7.10 -20.29 -1.50
N TYR A 100 5.81 -20.46 -1.79
CA TYR A 100 5.22 -20.19 -3.10
C TYR A 100 4.22 -19.04 -2.99
N THR A 101 4.28 -18.06 -3.88
CA THR A 101 3.35 -16.92 -3.85
C THR A 101 2.25 -17.05 -4.90
N LEU A 102 1.00 -17.10 -4.44
CA LEU A 102 -0.21 -17.06 -5.26
C LEU A 102 -0.87 -15.68 -5.20
N GLY A 103 -0.83 -14.95 -6.31
CA GLY A 103 -1.53 -13.68 -6.47
C GLY A 103 -2.96 -13.86 -6.98
N VAL A 104 -3.89 -13.02 -6.52
CA VAL A 104 -5.23 -12.88 -7.07
C VAL A 104 -5.48 -11.41 -7.36
N VAL A 105 -5.90 -11.09 -8.59
CA VAL A 105 -6.33 -9.75 -8.96
C VAL A 105 -7.80 -9.82 -9.34
N THR A 106 -8.65 -9.08 -8.64
CA THR A 106 -10.10 -9.12 -8.79
C THR A 106 -10.62 -7.73 -9.13
N HIS A 107 -11.16 -7.58 -10.35
CA HIS A 107 -11.81 -6.35 -10.77
C HIS A 107 -13.13 -6.05 -10.03
N GLY A 108 -13.61 -4.81 -10.12
CA GLY A 108 -14.89 -4.37 -9.54
C GLY A 108 -16.13 -4.58 -10.43
N GLY A 109 -17.26 -4.05 -9.98
CA GLY A 109 -18.53 -4.08 -10.71
C GLY A 109 -18.52 -3.21 -11.98
N ILE A 110 -19.59 -3.31 -12.76
CA ILE A 110 -19.93 -2.48 -13.91
C ILE A 110 -18.80 -2.43 -14.97
N GLN A 111 -18.35 -3.61 -15.41
CA GLN A 111 -17.34 -3.73 -16.48
C GLN A 111 -17.97 -3.82 -17.87
N ASP A 112 -17.20 -3.46 -18.90
CA ASP A 112 -17.58 -3.63 -20.31
C ASP A 112 -17.72 -5.13 -20.66
N LYS A 113 -18.91 -5.55 -21.09
CA LYS A 113 -19.22 -6.94 -21.44
C LYS A 113 -18.40 -7.48 -22.61
N ASN A 114 -17.77 -6.62 -23.40
CA ASN A 114 -16.87 -7.05 -24.47
C ASN A 114 -15.52 -7.55 -23.95
N TRP A 115 -15.17 -7.29 -22.69
CA TRP A 115 -13.94 -7.75 -22.04
C TRP A 115 -14.06 -9.21 -21.59
N LYS A 116 -14.10 -10.13 -22.57
CA LYS A 116 -14.25 -11.59 -22.34
C LYS A 116 -13.23 -12.20 -21.38
N ASN A 117 -12.06 -11.58 -21.25
CA ASN A 117 -10.96 -12.06 -20.40
C ASN A 117 -10.72 -11.19 -19.16
N GLY A 118 -11.62 -10.27 -18.85
CA GLY A 118 -11.42 -9.27 -17.79
C GLY A 118 -10.88 -7.94 -18.34
N PRO A 119 -10.98 -6.86 -17.55
CA PRO A 119 -10.49 -5.54 -17.94
C PRO A 119 -8.97 -5.52 -18.20
N ALA A 120 -8.53 -4.70 -19.15
CA ALA A 120 -7.12 -4.65 -19.54
C ALA A 120 -6.16 -4.35 -18.38
N TRP A 121 -6.57 -3.53 -17.41
CA TRP A 121 -5.73 -3.20 -16.25
C TRP A 121 -5.50 -4.41 -15.33
N GLU A 122 -6.48 -5.29 -15.17
CA GLU A 122 -6.38 -6.49 -14.32
C GLU A 122 -5.37 -7.47 -14.94
N LEU A 123 -5.45 -7.65 -16.26
CA LEU A 123 -4.52 -8.50 -17.00
C LEU A 123 -3.09 -7.93 -17.00
N VAL A 124 -2.94 -6.61 -17.08
CA VAL A 124 -1.63 -5.95 -16.95
C VAL A 124 -1.05 -6.18 -15.55
N MET A 125 -1.86 -6.00 -14.50
CA MET A 125 -1.42 -6.21 -13.13
C MET A 125 -1.02 -7.65 -12.88
N ALA A 126 -1.81 -8.62 -13.35
CA ALA A 126 -1.46 -10.02 -13.23
C ALA A 126 -0.13 -10.37 -13.91
N LYS A 127 0.12 -9.81 -15.10
CA LYS A 127 1.41 -9.96 -15.79
C LYS A 127 2.56 -9.30 -15.04
N SER A 128 2.32 -8.14 -14.42
CA SER A 128 3.34 -7.48 -13.61
C SER A 128 3.67 -8.29 -12.36
N LEU A 129 2.68 -8.82 -11.64
CA LEU A 129 2.94 -9.69 -10.48
C LEU A 129 3.79 -10.92 -10.85
N LEU A 130 3.50 -11.56 -11.99
CA LEU A 130 4.35 -12.64 -12.51
C LEU A 130 5.78 -12.15 -12.81
N ALA A 131 5.94 -10.94 -13.35
CA ALA A 131 7.27 -10.36 -13.61
C ALA A 131 8.02 -10.00 -12.31
N GLU A 132 7.31 -9.75 -11.22
CA GLU A 132 7.87 -9.52 -9.88
C GLU A 132 8.15 -10.83 -9.12
N GLY A 133 7.97 -11.99 -9.76
CA GLY A 133 8.38 -13.30 -9.22
C GLY A 133 7.26 -14.16 -8.64
N TYR A 134 6.00 -13.71 -8.69
CA TYR A 134 4.88 -14.53 -8.20
C TYR A 134 4.82 -15.86 -8.96
N ASP A 135 4.71 -16.98 -8.24
CA ASP A 135 4.69 -18.33 -8.83
C ASP A 135 3.42 -18.58 -9.67
N ALA A 136 2.29 -18.01 -9.24
CA ALA A 136 1.05 -18.04 -10.00
C ALA A 136 0.20 -16.81 -9.72
N VAL A 137 -0.59 -16.39 -10.71
CA VAL A 137 -1.55 -15.28 -10.56
C VAL A 137 -2.89 -15.62 -11.20
N ILE A 138 -3.97 -15.37 -10.47
CA ILE A 138 -5.36 -15.50 -10.93
C ILE A 138 -5.91 -14.11 -11.23
N PRO A 139 -6.02 -13.69 -12.52
CA PRO A 139 -6.87 -12.57 -12.89
C PRO A 139 -8.33 -13.03 -12.85
N PHE A 140 -9.03 -12.74 -11.77
CA PHE A 140 -10.38 -13.24 -11.51
C PHE A 140 -11.43 -12.45 -12.30
N ASN A 141 -11.72 -12.96 -13.49
CA ASN A 141 -12.75 -12.38 -14.35
C ASN A 141 -14.18 -12.82 -13.96
N TRP A 142 -15.01 -11.83 -13.63
CA TRP A 142 -16.45 -11.95 -13.42
C TRP A 142 -17.25 -10.88 -14.20
N VAL A 143 -16.70 -10.38 -15.31
CA VAL A 143 -17.32 -9.35 -16.19
C VAL A 143 -18.78 -9.69 -16.52
N ASP A 144 -19.09 -10.96 -16.82
CA ASP A 144 -20.44 -11.44 -17.17
C ASP A 144 -21.49 -11.12 -16.10
N LYS A 145 -21.09 -11.13 -14.83
CA LYS A 145 -21.96 -10.86 -13.68
C LYS A 145 -21.71 -9.49 -13.02
N SER A 146 -20.67 -8.76 -13.44
CA SER A 146 -20.26 -7.49 -12.84
C SER A 146 -21.30 -6.37 -12.82
N THR A 147 -22.35 -6.44 -13.65
CA THR A 147 -23.43 -5.44 -13.71
C THR A 147 -24.70 -5.92 -13.01
N THR A 148 -24.68 -7.10 -12.39
CA THR A 148 -25.82 -7.70 -11.69
C THR A 148 -25.72 -7.35 -10.20
N PRO A 149 -26.68 -6.60 -9.64
CA PRO A 149 -26.71 -6.29 -8.21
C PRO A 149 -26.59 -7.56 -7.35
N GLY A 150 -25.74 -7.54 -6.32
CA GLY A 150 -25.54 -8.65 -5.38
C GLY A 150 -24.62 -9.78 -5.88
N ALA A 151 -24.26 -9.76 -7.17
CA ALA A 151 -23.51 -10.86 -7.76
C ALA A 151 -22.04 -10.93 -7.29
N ALA A 152 -21.50 -9.85 -6.71
CA ALA A 152 -20.15 -9.83 -6.16
C ALA A 152 -20.01 -10.86 -5.02
N ALA A 153 -20.96 -10.88 -4.08
CA ALA A 153 -20.96 -11.86 -2.99
C ALA A 153 -21.01 -13.31 -3.51
N GLU A 154 -21.82 -13.56 -4.55
CA GLU A 154 -21.95 -14.89 -5.17
C GLU A 154 -20.63 -15.38 -5.80
N GLN A 155 -19.77 -14.46 -6.26
CA GLN A 155 -18.49 -14.83 -6.88
C GLN A 155 -17.46 -15.37 -5.88
N GLY A 156 -17.59 -15.07 -4.58
CA GLY A 156 -16.61 -15.49 -3.57
C GLY A 156 -16.38 -17.01 -3.53
N ARG A 157 -17.44 -17.82 -3.68
CA ARG A 157 -17.33 -19.30 -3.77
C ARG A 157 -16.65 -19.78 -5.05
N ARG A 158 -16.79 -19.05 -6.16
CA ARG A 158 -16.06 -19.38 -7.39
C ARG A 158 -14.58 -19.04 -7.23
N LEU A 159 -14.27 -17.89 -6.65
CA LEU A 159 -12.89 -17.50 -6.40
C LEU A 159 -12.20 -18.46 -5.41
N SER A 160 -12.82 -18.81 -4.29
CA SER A 160 -12.21 -19.73 -3.31
C SER A 160 -11.84 -21.09 -3.93
N ARG A 161 -12.71 -21.65 -4.78
CA ARG A 161 -12.40 -22.90 -5.51
C ARG A 161 -11.24 -22.75 -6.50
N LEU A 162 -11.10 -21.59 -7.14
CA LEU A 162 -9.96 -21.33 -8.03
C LEU A 162 -8.65 -21.18 -7.25
N ILE A 163 -8.69 -20.53 -6.08
CA ILE A 163 -7.54 -20.43 -5.16
C ILE A 163 -7.10 -21.83 -4.73
N LEU A 164 -8.01 -22.67 -4.24
CA LEU A 164 -7.69 -24.04 -3.82
C LEU A 164 -7.11 -24.87 -4.97
N ARG A 165 -7.67 -24.75 -6.18
CA ARG A 165 -7.15 -25.44 -7.38
C ARG A 165 -5.77 -24.94 -7.80
N ALA A 166 -5.48 -23.65 -7.63
CA ALA A 166 -4.18 -23.09 -7.94
C ALA A 166 -3.14 -23.52 -6.90
N ALA A 167 -3.47 -23.42 -5.61
CA ALA A 167 -2.62 -23.85 -4.51
C ALA A 167 -2.27 -25.34 -4.58
N SER A 168 -3.19 -26.19 -5.04
CA SER A 168 -2.95 -27.63 -5.21
C SER A 168 -1.97 -28.00 -6.33
N ARG A 169 -1.45 -27.02 -7.09
CA ARG A 169 -0.41 -27.25 -8.11
C ARG A 169 1.00 -27.12 -7.56
N PHE A 170 1.16 -26.55 -6.38
CA PHE A 170 2.42 -26.48 -5.66
C PHE A 170 2.65 -27.78 -4.85
N PRO A 171 3.89 -28.05 -4.41
CA PRO A 171 4.16 -29.17 -3.51
C PRO A 171 3.26 -29.12 -2.26
N ALA A 172 2.74 -30.28 -1.85
CA ALA A 172 1.70 -30.35 -0.81
C ALA A 172 2.20 -29.94 0.59
N ASP A 173 3.50 -30.05 0.81
CA ASP A 173 4.26 -29.74 2.03
C ASP A 173 4.86 -28.33 2.01
N ALA A 174 4.84 -27.63 0.87
CA ALA A 174 5.39 -26.29 0.76
C ALA A 174 4.36 -25.23 1.20
N PRO A 175 4.76 -24.23 2.02
CA PRO A 175 3.91 -23.09 2.34
C PRO A 175 3.51 -22.29 1.08
N VAL A 176 2.24 -21.89 1.00
CA VAL A 176 1.70 -21.09 -0.11
C VAL A 176 1.18 -19.78 0.43
N ASP A 177 1.93 -18.71 0.18
CA ASP A 177 1.53 -17.34 0.46
C ASP A 177 0.39 -16.92 -0.50
N LEU A 178 -0.62 -16.24 0.02
CA LEU A 178 -1.80 -15.81 -0.74
C LEU A 178 -1.94 -14.29 -0.69
N HIS A 179 -1.84 -13.62 -1.84
CA HIS A 179 -2.08 -12.18 -1.95
C HIS A 179 -3.36 -11.87 -2.73
N LEU A 180 -4.40 -11.41 -2.02
CA LEU A 180 -5.69 -11.02 -2.57
C LEU A 180 -5.74 -9.52 -2.86
N ILE A 181 -5.73 -9.11 -4.14
CA ILE A 181 -5.86 -7.71 -4.56
C ILE A 181 -7.25 -7.49 -5.16
N GLY A 182 -8.10 -6.72 -4.47
CA GLY A 182 -9.49 -6.47 -4.88
C GLY A 182 -9.77 -4.98 -5.10
N HIS A 183 -10.24 -4.62 -6.30
CA HIS A 183 -10.70 -3.25 -6.59
C HIS A 183 -12.22 -3.14 -6.46
N SER A 184 -12.73 -2.08 -5.82
CA SER A 184 -14.18 -1.80 -5.79
C SER A 184 -14.96 -2.99 -5.17
N GLU A 185 -16.02 -3.49 -5.80
CA GLU A 185 -16.76 -4.70 -5.42
C GLU A 185 -15.89 -5.98 -5.47
N GLY A 186 -14.75 -5.95 -6.17
CA GLY A 186 -13.75 -7.03 -6.12
C GLY A 186 -13.18 -7.23 -4.72
N ALA A 187 -13.18 -6.19 -3.88
CA ALA A 187 -12.85 -6.34 -2.46
C ALA A 187 -13.92 -7.15 -1.69
N VAL A 188 -15.19 -7.07 -2.08
CA VAL A 188 -16.27 -7.91 -1.54
C VAL A 188 -16.07 -9.36 -1.97
N VAL A 189 -15.81 -9.60 -3.27
CA VAL A 189 -15.53 -10.95 -3.79
C VAL A 189 -14.38 -11.60 -3.00
N ASN A 190 -13.28 -10.87 -2.82
CA ASN A 190 -12.11 -11.35 -2.08
C ASN A 190 -12.44 -11.60 -0.61
N SER A 191 -13.18 -10.70 0.04
CA SER A 191 -13.59 -10.84 1.43
C SER A 191 -14.45 -12.09 1.67
N VAL A 192 -15.41 -12.36 0.79
CA VAL A 192 -16.25 -13.56 0.86
C VAL A 192 -15.42 -14.82 0.57
N ALA A 193 -14.53 -14.77 -0.42
CA ALA A 193 -13.65 -15.90 -0.73
C ALA A 193 -12.73 -16.24 0.45
N ALA A 194 -12.10 -15.24 1.07
CA ALA A 194 -11.24 -15.41 2.24
C ALA A 194 -12.01 -16.01 3.41
N ARG A 195 -13.22 -15.51 3.72
CA ARG A 195 -14.04 -16.09 4.79
C ARG A 195 -14.43 -17.56 4.52
N LEU A 196 -14.69 -17.92 3.27
CA LEU A 196 -14.95 -19.30 2.90
C LEU A 196 -13.72 -20.19 3.05
N LEU A 197 -12.52 -19.67 2.77
CA LEU A 197 -11.26 -20.39 2.95
C LEU A 197 -10.95 -20.60 4.43
N GLU A 198 -11.20 -19.61 5.28
CA GLU A 198 -10.94 -19.66 6.73
C GLU A 198 -11.50 -20.91 7.42
N HIS A 199 -12.67 -21.38 6.98
CA HIS A 199 -13.32 -22.56 7.53
C HIS A 199 -12.74 -23.90 7.06
N SER A 200 -11.91 -23.90 6.01
CA SER A 200 -11.37 -25.13 5.40
C SER A 200 -10.05 -24.87 4.66
N LEU A 201 -9.09 -24.25 5.36
CA LEU A 201 -7.75 -23.98 4.84
C LEU A 201 -6.96 -25.30 4.67
N PRO A 202 -6.44 -25.61 3.47
CA PRO A 202 -5.48 -26.70 3.32
C PRO A 202 -4.17 -26.34 4.02
N ALA A 203 -3.41 -27.37 4.45
CA ALA A 203 -2.20 -27.20 5.26
C ALA A 203 -1.17 -26.25 4.63
N ASN A 204 -0.98 -26.31 3.31
CA ASN A 204 -0.06 -25.43 2.60
C ASN A 204 -0.46 -23.94 2.65
N LEU A 205 -1.75 -23.62 2.56
CA LEU A 205 -2.23 -22.23 2.73
C LEU A 205 -2.27 -21.82 4.20
N ALA A 206 -2.46 -22.75 5.13
CA ALA A 206 -2.39 -22.46 6.57
C ALA A 206 -0.95 -22.14 7.02
N ALA A 207 0.04 -22.77 6.38
CA ALA A 207 1.45 -22.51 6.61
C ALA A 207 1.97 -21.24 5.91
N GLY A 208 1.26 -20.73 4.90
CA GLY A 208 1.63 -19.54 4.15
C GLY A 208 1.04 -18.25 4.72
N TYR A 209 1.60 -17.12 4.32
CA TYR A 209 1.16 -15.79 4.74
C TYR A 209 0.07 -15.24 3.82
N VAL A 210 -0.99 -14.68 4.40
CA VAL A 210 -2.16 -14.18 3.67
C VAL A 210 -2.22 -12.65 3.73
N VAL A 211 -2.16 -12.01 2.56
CA VAL A 211 -2.29 -10.55 2.39
C VAL A 211 -3.59 -10.20 1.70
N MET A 212 -4.31 -9.22 2.21
CA MET A 212 -5.52 -8.68 1.59
C MET A 212 -5.38 -7.19 1.27
N THR A 213 -5.17 -6.88 -0.01
CA THR A 213 -5.09 -5.52 -0.54
C THR A 213 -6.43 -5.08 -1.13
N MET A 214 -6.97 -3.99 -0.61
CA MET A 214 -8.26 -3.41 -0.97
C MET A 214 -8.06 -2.07 -1.65
N LEU A 215 -8.34 -2.02 -2.95
CA LEU A 215 -8.19 -0.84 -3.80
C LEU A 215 -9.54 -0.14 -3.93
N ASP A 216 -9.74 0.90 -3.15
CA ASP A 216 -10.97 1.69 -3.06
C ASP A 216 -12.20 0.80 -2.83
N PRO A 217 -12.21 -0.01 -1.75
CA PRO A 217 -13.23 -1.01 -1.53
C PRO A 217 -14.60 -0.36 -1.42
N HIS A 218 -15.63 -0.94 -2.03
CA HIS A 218 -17.00 -0.59 -1.69
C HIS A 218 -17.89 -1.82 -1.92
N ALA A 219 -18.77 -2.09 -0.96
CA ALA A 219 -19.90 -3.00 -1.17
C ALA A 219 -21.02 -2.21 -1.82
N ALA A 220 -21.75 -2.73 -2.82
CA ALA A 220 -22.95 -2.04 -3.28
C ALA A 220 -24.09 -2.23 -2.27
N ASN A 221 -24.08 -1.42 -1.21
CA ASN A 221 -25.06 -1.48 -0.14
C ASN A 221 -25.21 -0.11 0.52
N ALA A 222 -26.45 0.37 0.62
CA ALA A 222 -26.76 1.69 1.19
C ALA A 222 -26.51 1.79 2.70
N ASP A 223 -26.48 0.65 3.40
CA ASP A 223 -26.39 0.59 4.87
C ASP A 223 -24.95 0.40 5.38
N VAL A 224 -23.95 0.43 4.48
CA VAL A 224 -22.54 0.28 4.85
C VAL A 224 -21.91 1.64 5.17
N PRO A 225 -21.44 1.88 6.40
CA PRO A 225 -20.84 3.15 6.80
C PRO A 225 -19.55 3.47 6.02
N GLY A 226 -19.29 4.76 5.80
CA GLY A 226 -18.03 5.22 5.19
C GLY A 226 -18.00 5.11 3.67
N GLN A 227 -19.07 4.64 3.03
CA GLN A 227 -19.25 4.72 1.59
C GLN A 227 -19.88 6.05 1.19
N GLN A 228 -19.23 6.76 0.29
CA GLN A 228 -19.72 8.04 -0.21
C GLN A 228 -19.40 8.15 -1.70
N TYR A 229 -19.88 9.21 -2.33
CA TYR A 229 -19.53 9.53 -3.70
C TYR A 229 -19.60 11.03 -3.91
N SER A 230 -18.77 11.51 -4.83
CA SER A 230 -18.84 12.88 -5.32
C SER A 230 -19.52 12.88 -6.67
N VAL A 231 -20.50 13.76 -6.88
CA VAL A 231 -21.17 13.99 -8.18
C VAL A 231 -20.99 15.44 -8.62
N ALA A 232 -20.90 15.66 -9.93
CA ALA A 232 -20.91 16.99 -10.50
C ALA A 232 -22.26 17.68 -10.24
N GLY A 233 -22.24 19.00 -9.98
CA GLY A 233 -23.47 19.78 -9.86
C GLY A 233 -24.26 19.80 -11.18
N GLY A 234 -25.59 19.76 -11.09
CA GLY A 234 -26.48 19.88 -12.24
C GLY A 234 -27.35 18.64 -12.53
N PRO A 235 -28.20 18.68 -13.58
CA PRO A 235 -29.19 17.65 -13.88
C PRO A 235 -28.58 16.26 -14.17
N LEU A 236 -27.44 16.21 -14.87
CA LEU A 236 -26.77 14.95 -15.22
C LEU A 236 -26.13 14.26 -14.01
N GLY A 237 -25.64 15.02 -13.03
CA GLY A 237 -25.15 14.47 -11.76
C GLY A 237 -26.26 13.86 -10.91
N ARG A 238 -27.47 14.43 -10.95
CA ARG A 238 -28.65 13.88 -10.26
C ARG A 238 -29.12 12.55 -10.87
N ILE A 239 -29.04 12.40 -12.19
CA ILE A 239 -29.35 11.13 -12.87
C ILE A 239 -28.33 10.05 -12.51
N ALA A 240 -27.04 10.38 -12.55
CA ALA A 240 -25.98 9.44 -12.15
C ALA A 240 -26.15 8.99 -10.69
N LYS A 241 -26.50 9.92 -9.79
CA LYS A 241 -26.85 9.61 -8.39
C LYS A 241 -27.99 8.60 -8.29
N GLY A 242 -29.11 8.84 -8.99
CA GLY A 242 -30.28 7.96 -8.95
C GLY A 242 -30.01 6.54 -9.46
N VAL A 243 -29.16 6.38 -10.48
CA VAL A 243 -28.78 5.04 -11.00
C VAL A 243 -27.93 4.27 -9.98
N ILE A 244 -27.00 4.94 -9.30
CA ILE A 244 -26.13 4.33 -8.29
C ILE A 244 -26.95 3.95 -7.05
N ASP A 245 -27.77 4.87 -6.55
CA ASP A 245 -28.64 4.61 -5.40
C ASP A 245 -29.59 3.44 -5.69
N ALA A 246 -30.14 3.36 -6.91
CA ALA A 246 -30.96 2.24 -7.35
C ALA A 246 -30.17 0.93 -7.51
N TYR A 247 -28.89 0.97 -7.84
CA TYR A 247 -28.05 -0.22 -7.91
C TYR A 247 -27.71 -0.74 -6.51
N GLN A 248 -27.25 0.15 -5.63
CA GLN A 248 -26.86 -0.17 -4.25
C GLN A 248 -28.04 -0.69 -3.41
N SER A 249 -29.22 -0.09 -3.55
CA SER A 249 -30.43 -0.56 -2.85
C SER A 249 -30.91 -1.94 -3.30
N ARG A 250 -30.52 -2.40 -4.49
CA ARG A 250 -30.87 -3.73 -5.00
C ARG A 250 -29.79 -4.78 -4.77
N ALA A 251 -28.55 -4.35 -4.57
CA ALA A 251 -27.42 -5.25 -4.47
C ALA A 251 -27.29 -5.87 -3.07
N ASP A 252 -27.49 -5.07 -2.01
CA ASP A 252 -27.37 -5.51 -0.62
C ASP A 252 -26.07 -6.33 -0.37
N ASP A 253 -24.96 -5.91 -1.00
CA ASP A 253 -23.69 -6.63 -0.86
C ASP A 253 -23.23 -6.59 0.61
N PRO A 254 -22.64 -7.69 1.12
CA PRO A 254 -22.08 -7.69 2.44
C PRO A 254 -20.90 -6.70 2.54
N PRO A 255 -20.69 -6.08 3.71
CA PRO A 255 -19.57 -5.18 3.91
C PRO A 255 -18.25 -5.94 3.72
N VAL A 256 -17.24 -5.24 3.20
CA VAL A 256 -15.88 -5.79 3.13
C VAL A 256 -15.37 -6.03 4.55
N THR A 257 -14.95 -7.26 4.81
CA THR A 257 -14.36 -7.71 6.08
C THR A 257 -12.97 -8.31 5.87
N VAL A 258 -12.08 -8.15 6.84
CA VAL A 258 -10.80 -8.85 6.94
C VAL A 258 -10.99 -10.05 7.88
N PRO A 259 -11.00 -11.30 7.38
CA PRO A 259 -11.08 -12.51 8.21
C PRO A 259 -9.83 -12.69 9.10
N ALA A 260 -9.91 -13.54 10.12
CA ALA A 260 -8.82 -13.82 11.04
C ALA A 260 -7.65 -14.58 10.38
N MET A 261 -7.91 -15.32 9.30
CA MET A 261 -6.86 -15.96 8.51
C MET A 261 -5.95 -14.98 7.74
N VAL A 262 -6.27 -13.67 7.72
CA VAL A 262 -5.47 -12.67 7.01
C VAL A 262 -4.42 -12.11 7.97
N ASP A 263 -3.15 -12.30 7.62
CA ASP A 263 -2.01 -11.82 8.40
C ASP A 263 -1.80 -10.31 8.24
N ASP A 264 -1.95 -9.79 7.01
CA ASP A 264 -1.86 -8.35 6.72
C ASP A 264 -2.97 -7.88 5.78
N ALA A 265 -3.52 -6.70 6.06
CA ALA A 265 -4.57 -6.10 5.25
C ALA A 265 -4.30 -4.62 5.00
N GLN A 266 -4.48 -4.20 3.76
CA GLN A 266 -4.12 -2.86 3.29
C GLN A 266 -5.30 -2.25 2.53
N VAL A 267 -5.66 -1.01 2.83
CA VAL A 267 -6.73 -0.26 2.19
C VAL A 267 -6.16 0.99 1.54
N PHE A 268 -6.07 0.98 0.21
CA PHE A 268 -5.73 2.16 -0.59
C PHE A 268 -7.03 2.82 -1.02
N TYR A 269 -7.34 4.00 -0.49
CA TYR A 269 -8.63 4.64 -0.74
C TYR A 269 -8.48 6.09 -1.20
N GLN A 270 -9.51 6.60 -1.86
CA GLN A 270 -9.57 8.02 -2.23
C GLN A 270 -10.96 8.59 -2.01
N HIS A 271 -11.00 9.82 -1.51
CA HIS A 271 -12.18 10.68 -1.38
C HIS A 271 -12.04 11.92 -2.28
N THR A 272 -11.55 11.72 -3.52
CA THR A 272 -11.28 12.83 -4.45
C THR A 272 -12.59 13.42 -4.97
N PRO A 273 -12.84 14.72 -4.81
CA PRO A 273 -14.06 15.35 -5.31
C PRO A 273 -14.01 15.52 -6.83
N VAL A 274 -15.17 15.39 -7.49
CA VAL A 274 -15.30 15.59 -8.94
C VAL A 274 -14.90 17.00 -9.37
N SER A 275 -15.01 18.00 -8.49
CA SER A 275 -14.62 19.40 -8.72
C SER A 275 -13.11 19.61 -8.88
N ARG A 276 -12.26 18.67 -8.46
CA ARG A 276 -10.81 18.71 -8.76
C ARG A 276 -10.50 18.35 -10.23
N ARG A 277 -11.52 18.25 -11.08
CA ARG A 277 -11.43 17.96 -12.52
C ARG A 277 -11.87 19.16 -13.36
N ASN A 278 -11.19 19.36 -14.51
CA ASN A 278 -11.64 20.25 -15.60
C ASN A 278 -12.94 19.75 -16.30
N PRO A 279 -13.70 20.63 -16.99
CA PRO A 279 -15.16 20.52 -17.19
C PRO A 279 -15.61 19.65 -18.40
N GLY A 280 -15.29 18.35 -18.43
CA GLY A 280 -15.88 17.48 -19.47
C GLY A 280 -15.56 15.99 -19.37
N GLY A 281 -16.39 15.16 -18.75
CA GLY A 281 -16.32 13.71 -19.03
C GLY A 281 -16.47 12.69 -17.90
N ARG A 282 -16.55 13.07 -16.60
CA ARG A 282 -17.09 12.17 -15.56
C ARG A 282 -17.94 12.96 -14.59
N LEU A 283 -19.18 12.53 -14.45
CA LEU A 283 -20.22 13.17 -13.64
C LEU A 283 -20.22 12.65 -12.20
N TYR A 284 -19.44 11.61 -11.90
CA TYR A 284 -19.38 10.97 -10.58
C TYR A 284 -17.98 10.37 -10.29
N ASN A 285 -17.65 10.23 -9.02
CA ASN A 285 -16.51 9.50 -8.49
C ASN A 285 -16.92 8.81 -7.18
N LEU A 286 -16.91 7.47 -7.15
CA LEU A 286 -17.14 6.70 -5.92
C LEU A 286 -15.99 6.91 -4.95
N TRP A 287 -16.25 6.82 -3.66
CA TRP A 287 -15.24 6.90 -2.61
C TRP A 287 -15.17 5.57 -1.88
N GLY A 288 -13.96 5.07 -1.66
CA GLY A 288 -13.73 3.83 -0.94
C GLY A 288 -14.27 3.89 0.50
N GLN A 289 -14.85 2.77 0.92
CA GLN A 289 -15.30 2.47 2.26
C GLN A 289 -14.12 2.54 3.22
N VAL A 290 -14.21 3.47 4.19
CA VAL A 290 -13.29 3.55 5.33
C VAL A 290 -14.09 3.87 6.59
N PRO A 291 -13.95 3.10 7.68
CA PRO A 291 -13.13 1.88 7.81
C PRO A 291 -13.80 0.63 7.17
N VAL A 292 -12.99 -0.38 6.84
CA VAL A 292 -13.48 -1.75 6.61
C VAL A 292 -13.62 -2.48 7.94
N ARG A 293 -14.34 -3.62 7.98
CA ARG A 293 -14.48 -4.39 9.24
C ARG A 293 -13.28 -5.32 9.43
N GLY A 294 -12.51 -5.09 10.49
CA GLY A 294 -11.28 -5.83 10.79
C GLY A 294 -10.05 -4.91 10.80
N THR A 295 -8.89 -5.47 11.17
CA THR A 295 -7.63 -4.73 11.23
C THR A 295 -7.10 -4.51 9.82
N ALA A 296 -6.73 -3.27 9.49
CA ALA A 296 -6.09 -2.93 8.22
C ALA A 296 -5.26 -1.65 8.33
N HIS A 297 -4.25 -1.54 7.48
CA HIS A 297 -3.48 -0.32 7.25
C HIS A 297 -4.18 0.55 6.18
N TYR A 298 -4.30 1.85 6.44
CA TYR A 298 -5.06 2.75 5.57
C TYR A 298 -4.14 3.77 4.87
N PHE A 299 -4.24 3.83 3.54
CA PHE A 299 -3.46 4.70 2.68
C PHE A 299 -4.38 5.64 1.90
N ASN A 300 -4.42 6.91 2.30
CA ASN A 300 -5.27 7.93 1.72
C ASN A 300 -4.61 8.58 0.48
N LEU A 301 -5.17 8.31 -0.70
CA LEU A 301 -4.68 8.79 -2.00
C LEU A 301 -5.43 10.05 -2.50
N THR A 302 -6.30 10.64 -1.68
CA THR A 302 -7.15 11.78 -2.04
C THR A 302 -6.36 13.00 -2.52
N LEU A 303 -5.24 13.29 -1.85
CA LEU A 303 -4.42 14.45 -2.20
C LEU A 303 -3.64 14.24 -3.51
N ASN A 304 -3.40 12.98 -3.89
CA ASN A 304 -2.75 12.62 -5.14
C ASN A 304 -3.68 12.78 -6.37
N GLY A 305 -4.96 13.14 -6.15
CA GLY A 305 -5.95 13.29 -7.22
C GLY A 305 -6.33 11.96 -7.88
N VAL A 306 -6.05 10.85 -7.19
CA VAL A 306 -6.41 9.50 -7.62
C VAL A 306 -7.93 9.37 -7.58
N THR A 307 -8.49 8.73 -8.60
CA THR A 307 -9.94 8.52 -8.75
C THR A 307 -10.28 7.07 -8.49
N HIS A 308 -11.56 6.76 -8.35
CA HIS A 308 -12.01 5.38 -8.16
C HIS A 308 -11.58 4.46 -9.30
N SER A 309 -11.73 4.92 -10.54
CA SER A 309 -11.45 4.16 -11.76
C SER A 309 -10.88 5.03 -12.88
N GLY A 310 -10.57 4.46 -14.05
CA GLY A 310 -10.07 5.18 -15.22
C GLY A 310 -8.55 5.36 -15.21
N LYS A 311 -8.01 6.23 -16.07
CA LYS A 311 -6.54 6.43 -16.23
C LYS A 311 -5.83 6.86 -14.94
N THR A 312 -6.57 7.55 -14.06
CA THR A 312 -6.14 8.01 -12.74
C THR A 312 -6.69 7.15 -11.61
N GLY A 313 -7.22 5.95 -11.92
CA GLY A 313 -7.82 5.01 -10.97
C GLY A 313 -6.86 4.56 -9.86
N VAL A 314 -7.39 4.21 -8.68
CA VAL A 314 -6.60 3.64 -7.57
C VAL A 314 -5.80 2.42 -8.03
N TYR A 315 -6.40 1.51 -8.80
CA TYR A 315 -5.68 0.36 -9.36
C TYR A 315 -4.52 0.76 -10.27
N SER A 316 -4.66 1.85 -11.03
CA SER A 316 -3.60 2.35 -11.90
C SER A 316 -2.50 3.02 -11.07
N TRP A 317 -2.85 3.65 -9.95
CA TRP A 317 -1.86 4.15 -9.01
C TRP A 317 -1.12 2.98 -8.34
N TYR A 318 -1.82 1.98 -7.84
CA TYR A 318 -1.23 0.80 -7.19
C TYR A 318 -0.27 0.06 -8.13
N GLN A 319 -0.72 -0.21 -9.36
CA GLN A 319 0.09 -0.79 -10.45
C GLN A 319 1.44 -0.08 -10.67
N ARG A 320 1.46 1.24 -10.49
CA ARG A 320 2.64 2.06 -10.77
C ARG A 320 3.53 2.28 -9.57
N ASN A 321 2.97 2.25 -8.37
CA ASN A 321 3.68 2.69 -7.16
C ASN A 321 4.01 1.55 -6.21
N ILE A 322 3.22 0.47 -6.23
CA ILE A 322 3.35 -0.64 -5.29
C ILE A 322 3.79 -1.92 -5.99
N VAL A 323 3.12 -2.31 -7.09
CA VAL A 323 3.42 -3.58 -7.79
C VAL A 323 4.91 -3.78 -8.07
N PRO A 324 5.68 -2.80 -8.59
CA PRO A 324 7.12 -2.98 -8.90
C PRO A 324 8.04 -3.14 -7.68
N LEU A 325 7.47 -3.19 -6.48
CA LEU A 325 8.18 -3.32 -5.21
C LEU A 325 7.82 -4.63 -4.50
N LEU A 326 6.80 -5.35 -4.99
CA LEU A 326 6.26 -6.55 -4.32
C LEU A 326 7.19 -7.75 -4.44
N GLY A 327 8.09 -7.77 -5.43
CA GLY A 327 9.13 -8.79 -5.52
C GLY A 327 10.10 -8.78 -4.33
N ASP A 328 10.28 -7.64 -3.67
CA ASP A 328 11.23 -7.47 -2.55
C ASP A 328 10.60 -7.67 -1.17
N GLY A 329 9.34 -8.12 -1.10
CA GLY A 329 8.59 -8.35 0.13
C GLY A 329 7.58 -7.25 0.51
N GLU A 330 6.40 -7.67 0.96
CA GLU A 330 5.26 -6.77 1.31
C GLU A 330 5.51 -5.85 2.52
N SER A 331 6.39 -6.22 3.46
CA SER A 331 6.70 -5.39 4.65
C SER A 331 7.27 -4.00 4.28
N ARG A 332 7.74 -3.84 3.04
CA ARG A 332 8.20 -2.56 2.48
C ARG A 332 7.08 -1.61 2.09
N VAL A 333 5.80 -2.01 2.08
CA VAL A 333 4.69 -1.13 1.64
C VAL A 333 4.53 0.11 2.52
N LEU A 334 4.67 -0.02 3.85
CA LEU A 334 4.66 1.14 4.76
C LEU A 334 5.87 2.06 4.57
N GLN A 335 6.98 1.55 4.03
CA GLN A 335 8.14 2.34 3.67
C GLN A 335 8.02 2.90 2.24
N SER A 336 7.26 2.24 1.35
CA SER A 336 7.17 2.56 -0.07
C SER A 336 6.24 3.72 -0.40
N VAL A 337 5.24 3.98 0.44
CA VAL A 337 4.34 5.12 0.22
C VAL A 337 5.12 6.41 0.39
N LEU A 338 5.30 7.12 -0.73
CA LEU A 338 5.91 8.44 -0.72
C LEU A 338 5.05 9.39 0.13
N THR A 339 5.58 9.76 1.28
CA THR A 339 5.03 10.79 2.16
C THR A 339 6.05 11.90 2.31
N GLY A 340 5.59 13.05 2.78
CA GLY A 340 6.49 14.10 3.23
C GLY A 340 5.73 15.19 3.95
N THR A 341 6.42 15.85 4.86
CA THR A 341 5.93 17.00 5.60
C THR A 341 7.05 18.03 5.70
N VAL A 342 6.68 19.30 5.87
CA VAL A 342 7.66 20.34 6.16
C VAL A 342 8.06 20.26 7.63
N ALA A 343 9.34 20.40 7.94
CA ALA A 343 9.89 20.28 9.29
C ALA A 343 9.48 21.43 10.23
N ALA A 344 8.55 22.31 9.84
CA ALA A 344 8.06 23.41 10.67
C ALA A 344 6.52 23.48 10.68
N THR A 345 5.96 23.16 11.86
CA THR A 345 4.56 23.28 12.32
C THR A 345 3.46 22.63 11.47
N ALA A 346 2.46 22.06 12.16
CA ALA A 346 1.30 21.35 11.59
C ALA A 346 0.43 22.18 10.62
N THR A 347 0.74 23.46 10.39
CA THR A 347 -0.03 24.42 9.58
C THR A 347 0.55 24.65 8.18
N GLY A 348 1.77 24.17 7.86
CA GLY A 348 2.39 24.29 6.53
C GLY A 348 2.98 25.68 6.20
N VAL A 349 2.96 26.62 7.14
CA VAL A 349 3.58 27.95 6.98
C VAL A 349 5.01 27.93 7.53
N VAL A 350 5.99 28.38 6.73
CA VAL A 350 7.38 28.50 7.19
C VAL A 350 7.84 29.95 7.08
N THR A 351 8.62 30.42 8.04
CA THR A 351 9.26 31.75 7.98
C THR A 351 10.69 31.69 7.43
N THR A 352 11.11 30.54 6.91
CA THR A 352 12.44 30.33 6.33
C THR A 352 12.39 30.29 4.80
N HIS A 353 13.43 30.84 4.18
CA HIS A 353 13.65 30.73 2.73
C HIS A 353 14.21 29.36 2.31
N THR A 354 14.68 28.55 3.26
CA THR A 354 15.21 27.19 3.01
C THR A 354 14.44 26.18 3.84
N PRO A 355 13.18 25.89 3.49
CA PRO A 355 12.39 24.87 4.18
C PRO A 355 13.08 23.50 4.12
N ALA A 356 13.02 22.79 5.24
CA ALA A 356 13.36 21.38 5.32
C ALA A 356 12.10 20.54 5.22
N TYR A 357 12.18 19.43 4.49
CA TYR A 357 11.13 18.43 4.35
C TYR A 357 11.67 17.08 4.83
N SER A 358 10.80 16.29 5.44
CA SER A 358 11.10 14.91 5.79
C SER A 358 9.90 14.01 5.51
N GLY A 359 10.15 12.74 5.24
CA GLY A 359 9.10 11.79 4.94
C GLY A 359 9.61 10.38 4.76
N ARG A 360 8.75 9.54 4.18
CA ARG A 360 9.02 8.14 3.84
C ARG A 360 8.99 7.95 2.33
N ALA A 361 9.82 7.07 1.81
CA ALA A 361 9.81 6.57 0.44
C ALA A 361 10.52 5.21 0.40
N TYR A 362 10.29 4.42 -0.65
CA TYR A 362 10.92 3.10 -0.76
C TYR A 362 12.44 3.19 -0.56
N PRO A 363 13.06 2.33 0.26
CA PRO A 363 14.49 2.40 0.57
C PRO A 363 15.37 2.54 -0.68
N GLY A 364 16.36 3.44 -0.61
CA GLY A 364 17.24 3.75 -1.74
C GLY A 364 16.59 4.55 -2.87
N SER A 365 15.32 4.96 -2.75
CA SER A 365 14.68 5.80 -3.76
C SER A 365 15.34 7.17 -3.86
N THR A 366 15.46 7.68 -5.08
CA THR A 366 15.80 9.09 -5.30
C THR A 366 14.55 9.95 -5.12
N VAL A 367 14.51 10.75 -4.06
CA VAL A 367 13.43 11.71 -3.78
C VAL A 367 13.78 13.08 -4.38
N ARG A 368 12.83 13.68 -5.10
CA ARG A 368 12.94 15.01 -5.71
C ARG A 368 11.82 15.90 -5.21
N VAL A 369 12.13 17.10 -4.74
CA VAL A 369 11.13 18.08 -4.29
C VAL A 369 11.02 19.20 -5.30
N TYR A 370 9.78 19.53 -5.66
CA TYR A 370 9.42 20.56 -6.62
C TYR A 370 8.52 21.60 -5.95
N VAL A 371 8.67 22.87 -6.35
CA VAL A 371 7.76 23.96 -5.96
C VAL A 371 7.20 24.63 -7.21
N GLY A 372 5.96 25.12 -7.09
CA GLY A 372 5.30 25.89 -8.14
C GLY A 372 4.40 26.97 -7.55
N PRO A 373 4.07 28.04 -8.29
CA PRO A 373 3.10 29.04 -7.83
C PRO A 373 1.75 28.36 -7.61
N VAL A 374 1.06 28.65 -6.50
CA VAL A 374 -0.30 28.12 -6.25
C VAL A 374 -1.26 28.49 -7.39
N SER A 375 -1.07 29.66 -8.00
CA SER A 375 -1.87 30.15 -9.13
C SER A 375 -1.60 29.45 -10.48
N LYS A 376 -0.50 28.70 -10.61
CA LYS A 376 -0.12 28.00 -11.85
C LYS A 376 0.34 26.57 -11.55
N PRO A 377 -0.58 25.63 -11.25
CA PRO A 377 -0.25 24.30 -10.74
C PRO A 377 0.59 23.41 -11.66
N SER A 378 0.59 23.69 -12.96
CA SER A 378 1.38 22.98 -13.98
C SER A 378 2.84 23.44 -14.04
N VAL A 379 3.18 24.57 -13.43
CA VAL A 379 4.54 25.11 -13.41
C VAL A 379 5.23 24.64 -12.14
N LEU A 380 6.10 23.64 -12.26
CA LEU A 380 6.89 23.09 -11.16
C LEU A 380 8.38 23.21 -11.47
N ALA A 381 9.17 23.68 -10.50
CA ALA A 381 10.62 23.76 -10.58
C ALA A 381 11.25 22.87 -9.50
N LEU A 382 12.28 22.11 -9.86
CA LEU A 382 13.06 21.31 -8.92
C LEU A 382 13.77 22.24 -7.93
N VAL A 383 13.66 21.93 -6.64
CA VAL A 383 14.28 22.70 -5.54
C VAL A 383 15.23 21.88 -4.68
N GLY A 384 15.24 20.56 -4.86
CA GLY A 384 16.25 19.69 -4.27
C GLY A 384 16.05 18.23 -4.64
N ARG A 385 17.08 17.43 -4.36
CA ARG A 385 17.04 15.96 -4.41
C ARG A 385 17.73 15.36 -3.18
N THR A 386 17.26 14.22 -2.72
CA THR A 386 17.87 13.40 -1.65
C THR A 386 17.64 11.92 -1.94
N ALA A 387 18.21 11.03 -1.14
CA ALA A 387 17.91 9.60 -1.16
C ALA A 387 17.12 9.20 0.09
N ALA A 388 16.21 8.23 -0.03
CA ALA A 388 15.67 7.54 1.13
C ALA A 388 16.70 6.56 1.68
N ASP A 389 16.88 6.54 3.00
CA ASP A 389 17.79 5.63 3.69
C ASP A 389 17.28 4.18 3.67
N ALA A 390 18.03 3.27 4.30
CA ALA A 390 17.69 1.85 4.38
C ALA A 390 16.36 1.58 5.13
N ALA A 391 15.94 2.49 6.00
CA ALA A 391 14.65 2.44 6.70
C ALA A 391 13.54 3.18 5.94
N GLY A 392 13.84 3.72 4.75
CA GLY A 392 12.92 4.48 3.91
C GLY A 392 12.70 5.92 4.36
N ASN A 393 13.44 6.44 5.34
CA ASN A 393 13.32 7.84 5.73
C ASN A 393 14.12 8.73 4.77
N TRP A 394 13.60 9.92 4.48
CA TRP A 394 14.31 10.92 3.72
C TRP A 394 14.18 12.29 4.37
N THR A 395 15.24 13.09 4.25
CA THR A 395 15.25 14.51 4.65
C THR A 395 15.86 15.34 3.54
N LEU A 396 15.32 16.54 3.34
CA LEU A 396 15.77 17.47 2.30
C LEU A 396 15.58 18.92 2.72
N THR A 397 16.66 19.69 2.76
CA THR A 397 16.60 21.14 2.81
C THR A 397 16.63 21.68 1.38
N THR A 398 15.64 22.51 1.01
CA THR A 398 15.60 23.06 -0.34
C THR A 398 16.69 24.11 -0.54
N ARG A 399 17.00 24.41 -1.81
CA ARG A 399 17.62 25.70 -2.14
C ARG A 399 16.72 26.86 -1.71
N ALA A 400 17.30 28.05 -1.55
CA ALA A 400 16.56 29.25 -1.15
C ALA A 400 15.39 29.57 -2.11
N LEU A 401 14.24 29.87 -1.54
CA LEU A 401 13.01 30.26 -2.23
C LEU A 401 12.74 31.75 -2.02
N ALA A 402 12.19 32.40 -3.04
CA ALA A 402 11.75 33.80 -2.94
C ALA A 402 10.45 33.91 -2.13
N ASP A 403 10.12 35.11 -1.69
CA ASP A 403 8.85 35.37 -1.01
C ASP A 403 7.67 35.08 -1.95
N SER A 404 6.85 34.10 -1.57
CA SER A 404 5.67 33.71 -2.35
C SER A 404 4.79 32.69 -1.63
N ARG A 405 3.68 32.31 -2.28
CA ARG A 405 2.88 31.14 -1.91
C ARG A 405 3.10 30.04 -2.94
N TYR A 406 3.69 28.94 -2.50
CA TYR A 406 4.02 27.79 -3.33
C TYR A 406 3.12 26.60 -3.03
N ARG A 407 2.82 25.82 -4.07
CA ARG A 407 2.45 24.41 -3.92
C ARG A 407 3.72 23.58 -3.98
N VAL A 408 3.82 22.61 -3.08
CA VAL A 408 5.00 21.75 -2.98
C VAL A 408 4.61 20.32 -3.32
N VAL A 409 5.50 19.63 -4.04
CA VAL A 409 5.32 18.25 -4.48
C VAL A 409 6.64 17.50 -4.31
N ALA A 410 6.60 16.33 -3.68
CA ALA A 410 7.70 15.38 -3.75
C ALA A 410 7.41 14.33 -4.81
N THR A 411 8.47 13.84 -5.43
CA THR A 411 8.45 12.63 -6.21
C THR A 411 9.54 11.66 -5.77
N ALA A 412 9.33 10.35 -5.90
CA ALA A 412 10.32 9.33 -5.54
C ALA A 412 10.50 8.33 -6.68
N MET A 413 11.74 7.98 -6.97
CA MET A 413 12.08 7.01 -8.01
C MET A 413 12.81 5.81 -7.37
N PRO A 414 12.19 4.62 -7.38
CA PRO A 414 12.82 3.43 -6.81
C PRO A 414 13.94 2.89 -7.71
N PRO A 415 14.92 2.16 -7.14
CA PRO A 415 16.12 1.73 -7.86
C PRO A 415 15.85 0.69 -8.97
N ARG A 416 14.82 -0.16 -8.83
CA ARG A 416 14.58 -1.33 -9.71
C ARG A 416 13.60 -1.12 -10.88
N MET A 417 13.05 0.08 -11.10
CA MET A 417 12.14 0.31 -12.24
C MET A 417 12.89 0.41 -13.59
N PRO A 418 12.43 -0.26 -14.66
CA PRO A 418 12.90 -0.05 -16.03
C PRO A 418 12.72 1.41 -16.47
N ALA A 419 13.67 1.96 -17.24
CA ALA A 419 13.65 3.38 -17.64
C ALA A 419 12.37 3.82 -18.38
N SER A 420 11.77 2.92 -19.17
CA SER A 420 10.48 3.15 -19.85
C SER A 420 9.31 3.28 -18.89
N GLN A 421 9.38 2.65 -17.71
CA GLN A 421 8.38 2.71 -16.66
C GLN A 421 8.67 3.87 -15.68
N ARG A 422 9.94 4.30 -15.55
CA ARG A 422 10.34 5.44 -14.68
C ARG A 422 9.60 6.73 -14.98
N LEU A 423 9.36 7.07 -16.25
CA LEU A 423 8.65 8.31 -16.63
C LEU A 423 7.13 8.22 -16.39
N ALA A 424 6.57 7.00 -16.40
CA ALA A 424 5.15 6.76 -16.14
C ALA A 424 4.84 6.57 -14.65
N MET A 425 5.84 6.21 -13.85
CA MET A 425 5.74 5.73 -12.46
C MET A 425 6.61 6.55 -11.52
N VAL A 426 6.39 7.86 -11.48
CA VAL A 426 7.01 8.70 -10.45
C VAL A 426 5.98 8.93 -9.35
N PRO A 427 5.97 8.15 -8.24
CA PRO A 427 5.19 8.46 -7.05
C PRO A 427 5.28 9.94 -6.77
N THR A 428 4.14 10.61 -6.71
CA THR A 428 4.05 12.07 -6.61
C THR A 428 3.10 12.38 -5.47
N THR A 429 3.59 13.04 -4.42
CA THR A 429 2.77 13.40 -3.26
C THR A 429 2.83 14.91 -3.04
N PRO A 430 1.68 15.61 -2.88
CA PRO A 430 1.70 17.01 -2.50
C PRO A 430 2.13 17.14 -1.03
N LEU A 431 3.06 18.06 -0.76
CA LEU A 431 3.55 18.35 0.59
C LEU A 431 2.84 19.55 1.24
N GLY A 432 1.77 20.05 0.61
CA GLY A 432 0.98 21.18 1.09
C GLY A 432 1.29 22.50 0.38
N VAL A 433 0.82 23.59 0.99
CA VAL A 433 1.06 24.97 0.56
C VAL A 433 2.10 25.59 1.49
N LEU A 434 3.14 26.15 0.90
CA LEU A 434 4.21 26.85 1.59
C LEU A 434 4.04 28.35 1.39
N ILE A 435 4.01 29.13 2.46
CA ILE A 435 4.19 30.59 2.38
C ILE A 435 5.62 30.87 2.78
N VAL A 436 6.39 31.53 1.91
CA VAL A 436 7.74 32.04 2.21
C VAL A 436 7.59 33.55 2.31
N SER A 437 7.97 34.11 3.46
CA SER A 437 7.90 35.56 3.71
C SER A 437 8.97 36.00 4.69
N ALA A 438 9.63 37.13 4.43
CA ALA A 438 10.54 37.77 5.38
C ALA A 438 9.84 38.33 6.66
N THR A 439 8.51 38.39 6.70
CA THR A 439 7.73 38.92 7.84
C THR A 439 6.42 38.13 8.04
N PRO A 440 6.10 37.66 9.26
CA PRO A 440 4.85 36.93 9.50
C PRO A 440 3.66 37.87 9.38
N ARG A 441 2.87 37.74 8.31
CA ARG A 441 1.55 38.38 8.23
C ARG A 441 0.48 37.31 8.39
N ILE A 442 -0.01 37.17 9.63
CA ILE A 442 -1.30 36.52 9.91
C ILE A 442 -2.37 37.47 9.37
N GLY A 443 -2.90 37.18 8.19
CA GLY A 443 -4.01 37.92 7.60
C GLY A 443 -5.26 37.05 7.61
N VAL A 444 -6.13 37.31 8.57
CA VAL A 444 -7.49 36.76 8.68
C VAL A 444 -8.33 37.45 7.60
N ASP A 445 -8.89 36.69 6.66
CA ASP A 445 -9.99 37.20 5.83
C ASP A 445 -11.23 37.35 6.73
N GLY A 446 -11.70 38.58 6.91
CA GLY A 446 -12.90 38.86 7.69
C GLY A 446 -13.37 40.31 7.61
N GLY A 447 -14.27 40.57 6.66
CA GLY A 447 -15.41 41.50 6.77
C GLY A 447 -15.16 42.98 7.07
N GLY A 448 -15.58 43.86 6.14
CA GLY A 448 -16.02 45.20 6.54
C GLY A 448 -17.21 45.12 7.51
N PRO A 449 -17.46 46.15 8.34
CA PRO A 449 -18.32 47.24 7.87
C PRO A 449 -17.96 48.63 8.43
N TRP A 450 -18.70 49.62 7.94
CA TRP A 450 -18.72 51.04 8.35
C TRP A 450 -18.65 51.27 9.87
N SER A 451 -17.84 52.27 10.31
CA SER A 451 -18.30 53.37 11.19
C SER A 451 -17.22 54.43 11.43
N ASN A 452 -17.69 55.67 11.50
CA ASN A 452 -16.98 56.93 11.75
C ASN A 452 -16.14 56.96 13.03
N ARG A 453 -15.00 57.68 12.97
CA ARG A 453 -14.74 58.98 13.66
C ARG A 453 -13.26 59.35 13.46
N SER A 454 -12.95 60.32 12.60
CA SER A 454 -12.71 61.73 12.96
C SER A 454 -11.75 61.93 14.14
N GLY A 455 -10.54 62.38 13.83
CA GLY A 455 -9.54 62.78 14.80
C GLY A 455 -8.40 63.52 14.11
N LEU A 456 -8.61 64.80 13.79
CA LEU A 456 -7.60 65.88 13.80
C LEU A 456 -8.22 67.13 13.16
N LEU A 457 -8.46 68.16 13.98
CA LEU A 457 -8.01 69.54 13.81
C LEU A 457 -8.89 70.53 14.62
N GLY A 458 -8.26 71.23 15.57
CA GLY A 458 -8.37 72.69 15.69
C GLY A 458 -9.41 73.28 16.65
N ALA A 459 -8.90 74.06 17.61
CA ALA A 459 -9.43 75.32 18.19
C ALA A 459 -10.88 75.32 18.73
N GLY A 460 -11.16 75.70 19.98
CA GLY A 460 -10.78 76.96 20.60
C GLY A 460 -12.05 77.82 20.79
N SER A 461 -12.35 78.15 22.04
CA SER A 461 -13.15 79.33 22.47
C SER A 461 -14.69 79.27 22.42
N ALA A 462 -15.27 79.21 23.63
CA ALA A 462 -16.23 80.18 24.21
C ALA A 462 -17.51 80.64 23.46
N PHE A 463 -18.65 80.24 24.05
CA PHE A 463 -19.76 81.09 24.57
C PHE A 463 -20.67 81.95 23.64
N VAL A 464 -21.98 81.74 23.88
CA VAL A 464 -23.16 82.65 23.80
C VAL A 464 -23.95 82.77 22.48
N SER A 465 -25.27 82.54 22.69
CA SER A 465 -26.51 82.83 21.93
C SER A 465 -26.76 82.14 20.60
#